data_AF-A0A172XWF6-F1
#
_entry.id   AF-A0A172XWF6-F1
#
_cell.length_a   1.000
_cell.length_b   1.000
_cell.length_c   1.000
_cell.angle_alpha   90.00
_cell.angle_beta   90.00
_cell.angle_gamma   90.00
#
_symmetry.space_group_name_H-M   'P 1'
#
loop_
_entity.id
_entity.type
_entity.pdbx_description
1 polymer ?
#
loop_
_entity_poly.entity_id
_entity_poly.type
_entity_poly.pdbx_seq_one_letter_code
_entity_poly.pdbx_strand_id
1 'polypeptide(L)'
;MKITIIFAFIFFLFTSCEEKKNNTDLNDNLYNVLIDYQKKNPFKEVPENSMYVYEVYFYQDSTLSVSLSPIGVNLEEKNPYGIYKDETLKATYIIDKNRIGKNLVKKYIQRDLDKFVLKDFVINDAMYPEYIYKIKGENLIFKDSIRGNVHR
;
A
#
# COMPACT_ATOMS: atom_id res chain seq x y z
N MET A 1 25.75 -17.34 -44.05
CA MET A 1 25.89 -17.03 -42.61
C MET A 1 25.32 -15.64 -42.28
N LYS A 2 24.02 -15.38 -42.50
CA LYS A 2 23.38 -14.09 -42.15
C LYS A 2 22.07 -14.24 -41.36
N ILE A 3 21.54 -15.47 -41.24
CA ILE A 3 20.23 -15.73 -40.61
C ILE A 3 20.38 -16.06 -39.11
N THR A 4 21.55 -16.51 -38.66
CA THR A 4 21.80 -16.88 -37.25
C THR A 4 21.90 -15.70 -36.29
N ILE A 5 22.13 -14.47 -36.79
CA ILE A 5 22.29 -13.27 -35.94
C ILE A 5 20.92 -12.72 -35.50
N ILE A 6 19.87 -12.94 -36.29
CA ILE A 6 18.53 -12.40 -36.01
C ILE A 6 17.85 -13.12 -34.82
N PHE A 7 18.08 -14.44 -34.68
CA PHE A 7 17.49 -15.20 -33.57
C PHE A 7 18.09 -14.88 -32.20
N ALA A 8 19.35 -14.46 -32.13
CA ALA A 8 19.99 -14.05 -30.87
C ALA A 8 19.40 -12.72 -30.33
N PHE A 9 18.96 -11.83 -31.21
CA PHE A 9 18.37 -10.54 -30.83
C PHE A 9 16.93 -10.69 -30.31
N ILE A 10 16.17 -11.66 -30.84
CA ILE A 10 14.80 -11.95 -30.39
C ILE A 10 14.81 -12.59 -29.00
N PHE A 11 15.80 -13.42 -28.67
CA PHE A 11 15.90 -14.05 -27.35
C PHE A 11 16.23 -13.04 -26.24
N PHE A 12 16.98 -11.97 -26.56
CA PHE A 12 17.33 -10.91 -25.61
C PHE A 12 16.14 -10.01 -25.23
N LEU A 13 15.11 -9.92 -26.07
CA LEU A 13 13.90 -9.15 -25.79
C LEU A 13 12.96 -9.85 -24.77
N PHE A 14 13.09 -11.16 -24.59
CA PHE A 14 12.26 -11.91 -23.63
C PHE A 14 12.88 -12.05 -22.23
N THR A 15 14.15 -11.71 -22.05
CA THR A 15 14.82 -11.81 -20.73
C THR A 15 14.82 -10.51 -19.94
N SER A 16 14.31 -9.40 -20.50
CA SER A 16 14.23 -8.10 -19.81
C SER A 16 12.86 -7.89 -19.13
N CYS A 17 12.33 -8.91 -18.47
CA CYS A 17 11.38 -8.69 -17.39
C CYS A 17 12.20 -8.64 -16.09
N GLU A 18 13.06 -7.62 -15.95
CA GLU A 18 13.59 -7.30 -14.63
C GLU A 18 12.38 -6.94 -13.77
N GLU A 19 12.06 -7.81 -12.80
CA GLU A 19 11.18 -7.40 -11.71
C GLU A 19 11.82 -6.15 -11.11
N LYS A 20 11.23 -4.97 -11.37
CA LYS A 20 11.63 -3.73 -10.71
C LYS A 20 11.57 -4.03 -9.22
N LYS A 21 12.74 -4.22 -8.62
CA LYS A 21 12.85 -4.50 -7.19
C LYS A 21 12.15 -3.36 -6.48
N ASN A 22 11.20 -3.68 -5.61
CA ASN A 22 10.52 -2.63 -4.88
C ASN A 22 11.58 -1.91 -4.04
N ASN A 23 11.71 -0.60 -4.25
CA ASN A 23 12.67 0.26 -3.54
C ASN A 23 12.03 0.84 -2.28
N THR A 24 10.89 0.27 -1.88
CA THR A 24 10.23 0.59 -0.63
C THR A 24 10.81 -0.29 0.48
N ASP A 25 10.74 0.20 1.70
CA ASP A 25 11.09 -0.59 2.89
C ASP A 25 10.01 -1.67 3.21
N LEU A 26 9.30 -2.18 2.20
CA LEU A 26 8.26 -3.21 2.26
C LEU A 26 8.70 -4.47 1.51
N ASN A 27 8.23 -5.64 1.92
CA ASN A 27 8.43 -6.87 1.15
C ASN A 27 7.56 -6.88 -0.12
N ASP A 28 7.90 -7.74 -1.08
CA ASP A 28 7.23 -7.75 -2.38
C ASP A 28 5.75 -8.13 -2.28
N ASN A 29 5.39 -9.03 -1.35
CA ASN A 29 3.99 -9.43 -1.14
C ASN A 29 3.12 -8.26 -0.66
N LEU A 30 3.54 -7.53 0.38
CA LEU A 30 2.80 -6.37 0.87
C LEU A 30 2.76 -5.27 -0.19
N TYR A 31 3.89 -5.00 -0.84
CA TYR A 31 3.96 -4.03 -1.94
C TYR A 31 2.94 -4.36 -3.05
N ASN A 32 2.90 -5.60 -3.52
CA ASN A 32 1.99 -6.02 -4.58
C ASN A 32 0.52 -5.96 -4.16
N VAL A 33 0.20 -6.33 -2.91
CA VAL A 33 -1.15 -6.18 -2.34
C VAL A 33 -1.57 -4.71 -2.34
N LEU A 34 -0.67 -3.80 -1.94
CA LEU A 34 -0.96 -2.37 -1.96
C LEU A 34 -1.19 -1.86 -3.37
N ILE A 35 -0.32 -2.20 -4.32
CA ILE A 35 -0.51 -1.80 -5.73
C ILE A 35 -1.85 -2.30 -6.28
N ASP A 36 -2.22 -3.55 -6.03
CA ASP A 36 -3.51 -4.10 -6.47
C ASP A 36 -4.69 -3.36 -5.84
N TYR A 37 -4.64 -3.11 -4.52
CA TYR A 37 -5.67 -2.34 -3.83
C TYR A 37 -5.79 -0.91 -4.39
N GLN A 38 -4.67 -0.21 -4.58
CA GLN A 38 -4.61 1.16 -5.08
C GLN A 38 -5.15 1.29 -6.51
N LYS A 39 -4.89 0.28 -7.36
CA LYS A 39 -5.45 0.20 -8.73
C LYS A 39 -6.96 -0.01 -8.72
N LYS A 40 -7.47 -0.83 -7.81
CA LYS A 40 -8.91 -1.08 -7.66
C LYS A 40 -9.64 0.08 -6.99
N ASN A 41 -8.98 0.81 -6.11
CA ASN A 41 -9.52 1.91 -5.33
C ASN A 41 -8.70 3.19 -5.54
N PRO A 42 -8.65 3.74 -6.77
CA PRO A 42 -7.95 4.99 -7.02
C PRO A 42 -8.77 6.15 -6.47
N PHE A 43 -8.08 7.20 -6.04
CA PHE A 43 -8.67 8.53 -5.88
C PHE A 43 -8.12 9.46 -6.97
N LYS A 44 -9.00 10.27 -7.55
CA LYS A 44 -8.66 11.25 -8.61
C LYS A 44 -8.81 12.69 -8.13
N GLU A 45 -9.80 12.95 -7.30
CA GLU A 45 -10.15 14.27 -6.81
C GLU A 45 -10.12 14.24 -5.28
N VAL A 46 -9.42 15.21 -4.70
CA VAL A 46 -9.39 15.41 -3.26
C VAL A 46 -10.43 16.49 -2.98
N PRO A 47 -11.64 16.16 -2.49
CA PRO A 47 -12.59 17.15 -2.04
C PRO A 47 -11.94 18.19 -1.13
N GLU A 48 -12.47 19.41 -1.16
CA GLU A 48 -12.03 20.48 -0.29
C GLU A 48 -12.06 19.99 1.16
N ASN A 49 -10.94 20.15 1.87
CA ASN A 49 -10.69 19.64 3.23
C ASN A 49 -10.43 18.14 3.37
N SER A 50 -10.26 17.35 2.31
CA SER A 50 -9.87 15.95 2.45
C SER A 50 -8.38 15.73 2.28
N MET A 51 -7.85 14.64 2.84
CA MET A 51 -6.46 14.26 2.68
C MET A 51 -6.39 12.75 2.50
N TYR A 52 -6.02 12.32 1.31
CA TYR A 52 -6.08 10.91 0.96
C TYR A 52 -4.72 10.24 1.15
N VAL A 53 -4.71 9.16 1.92
CA VAL A 53 -3.52 8.32 2.13
C VAL A 53 -3.96 6.88 2.34
N TYR A 54 -3.25 5.93 1.75
CA TYR A 54 -3.55 4.52 1.96
C TYR A 54 -3.09 4.09 3.35
N GLU A 55 -3.88 3.28 4.03
CA GLU A 55 -3.63 2.79 5.38
C GLU A 55 -3.40 1.28 5.34
N VAL A 56 -2.40 0.81 6.08
CA VAL A 56 -2.24 -0.61 6.43
C VAL A 56 -2.31 -0.75 7.93
N TYR A 57 -3.26 -1.55 8.42
CA TYR A 57 -3.41 -1.82 9.85
C TYR A 57 -3.12 -3.28 10.16
N PHE A 58 -2.19 -3.54 11.07
CA PHE A 58 -1.86 -4.89 11.55
C PHE A 58 -2.60 -5.21 12.86
N TYR A 59 -3.44 -6.24 12.83
CA TYR A 59 -4.22 -6.71 13.97
C TYR A 59 -3.48 -7.78 14.77
N GLN A 60 -3.79 -7.86 16.07
CA GLN A 60 -3.19 -8.82 17.01
C GLN A 60 -3.40 -10.29 16.64
N ASP A 61 -4.44 -10.60 15.88
CA ASP A 61 -4.77 -11.96 15.43
C ASP A 61 -3.99 -12.39 14.18
N SER A 62 -2.92 -11.67 13.83
CA SER A 62 -2.12 -11.90 12.61
C SER A 62 -2.91 -11.73 11.32
N THR A 63 -3.89 -10.84 11.32
CA THR A 63 -4.47 -10.28 10.10
C THR A 63 -3.95 -8.87 9.87
N LEU A 64 -4.09 -8.40 8.64
CA LEU A 64 -3.94 -6.99 8.33
C LEU A 64 -5.11 -6.54 7.46
N SER A 65 -5.38 -5.24 7.49
CA SER A 65 -6.25 -4.61 6.51
C SER A 65 -5.53 -3.56 5.69
N VAL A 66 -6.04 -3.36 4.48
CA VAL A 66 -5.64 -2.30 3.57
C VAL A 66 -6.88 -1.49 3.22
N SER A 67 -6.78 -0.18 3.43
CA SER A 67 -7.87 0.75 3.14
C SER A 67 -7.33 2.08 2.61
N LEU A 68 -8.23 2.97 2.20
CA LEU A 68 -7.94 4.35 1.86
C LEU A 68 -8.56 5.27 2.92
N SER A 69 -7.72 6.01 3.64
CA SER A 69 -8.16 7.02 4.59
C SER A 69 -8.42 8.34 3.86
N PRO A 70 -9.63 8.91 3.93
CA PRO A 70 -9.94 10.20 3.31
C PRO A 70 -9.66 11.39 4.25
N ILE A 71 -9.30 11.12 5.51
CA ILE A 71 -8.95 12.11 6.55
C ILE A 71 -7.45 12.19 6.85
N GLY A 72 -6.64 11.46 6.07
CA GLY A 72 -5.19 11.45 6.23
C GLY A 72 -4.72 10.46 7.28
N VAL A 73 -3.59 10.80 7.90
CA VAL A 73 -2.94 10.03 8.96
C VAL A 73 -3.58 10.41 10.30
N ASN A 74 -4.12 9.41 10.99
CA ASN A 74 -4.57 9.57 12.38
C ASN A 74 -3.39 9.29 13.34
N LEU A 75 -2.76 10.36 13.83
CA LEU A 75 -1.63 10.28 14.77
C LEU A 75 -2.05 9.88 16.19
N GLU A 76 -3.23 10.34 16.64
CA GLU A 76 -3.64 10.26 18.04
C GLU A 76 -4.09 8.86 18.46
N GLU A 77 -4.76 8.13 17.58
CA GLU A 77 -5.38 6.85 17.96
C GLU A 77 -4.50 5.64 17.67
N LYS A 78 -3.62 5.72 16.67
CA LYS A 78 -3.07 4.52 16.02
C LYS A 78 -1.56 4.36 16.08
N ASN A 79 -0.78 5.32 16.59
CA ASN A 79 0.70 5.30 16.61
C ASN A 79 1.32 4.81 15.28
N PRO A 80 1.07 5.53 14.17
CA PRO A 80 1.49 5.10 12.85
C PRO A 80 3.02 5.20 12.64
N TYR A 81 3.49 4.39 11.70
CA TYR A 81 4.78 4.48 11.04
C TYR A 81 4.66 5.19 9.70
N GLY A 82 5.76 5.81 9.31
CA GLY A 82 5.93 6.79 8.24
C GLY A 82 5.38 6.42 6.87
N ILE A 83 5.49 7.38 5.96
CA ILE A 83 4.95 7.24 4.61
C ILE A 83 5.88 6.42 3.73
N TYR A 84 5.39 5.28 3.26
CA TYR A 84 6.00 4.45 2.24
C TYR A 84 5.42 4.85 0.88
N LYS A 85 6.32 5.22 -0.05
CA LYS A 85 5.97 5.64 -1.40
C LYS A 85 7.16 5.46 -2.33
N ASP A 86 6.88 5.27 -3.61
CA ASP A 86 7.85 5.39 -4.69
C ASP A 86 7.15 5.87 -5.98
N GLU A 87 7.75 5.65 -7.15
CA GLU A 87 7.16 6.04 -8.45
C GLU A 87 5.80 5.37 -8.72
N THR A 88 5.53 4.22 -8.12
CA THR A 88 4.34 3.38 -8.39
C THR A 88 3.42 3.29 -7.18
N LEU A 89 3.99 3.09 -5.99
CA LEU A 89 3.25 3.05 -4.73
C LEU A 89 2.90 4.46 -4.28
N LYS A 90 1.60 4.77 -4.29
CA LYS A 90 1.08 6.01 -3.69
C LYS A 90 1.30 6.00 -2.18
N ALA A 91 1.35 7.20 -1.60
CA ALA A 91 1.57 7.42 -0.18
C ALA A 91 0.73 6.46 0.69
N THR A 92 1.43 5.62 1.44
CA THR A 92 0.84 4.59 2.31
C THR A 92 1.49 4.68 3.68
N TYR A 93 0.70 4.66 4.75
CA TYR A 93 1.22 4.61 6.11
C TYR A 93 0.84 3.30 6.79
N ILE A 94 1.63 2.90 7.79
CA ILE A 94 1.50 1.58 8.43
C ILE A 94 1.22 1.74 9.91
N ILE A 95 0.30 0.97 10.44
CA ILE A 95 0.01 0.88 11.86
C ILE A 95 0.29 -0.55 12.32
N ASP A 96 1.34 -0.71 13.13
CA ASP A 96 1.78 -2.02 13.60
C ASP A 96 2.38 -1.95 15.00
N LYS A 97 1.51 -1.71 15.98
CA LYS A 97 1.89 -1.50 17.38
C LYS A 97 2.78 -2.61 17.95
N ASN A 98 2.51 -3.86 17.57
CA ASN A 98 3.18 -5.04 18.14
C ASN A 98 4.22 -5.67 17.18
N ARG A 99 4.57 -5.01 16.07
CA ARG A 99 5.48 -5.51 15.03
C ARG A 99 5.10 -6.90 14.48
N ILE A 100 3.81 -7.10 14.29
CA ILE A 100 3.23 -8.32 13.73
C ILE A 100 3.64 -8.46 12.26
N GLY A 101 3.72 -7.33 11.56
CA GLY A 101 4.15 -7.20 10.18
C GLY A 101 5.66 -7.19 9.96
N LYS A 102 6.50 -7.56 10.93
CA LYS A 102 7.97 -7.47 10.82
C LYS A 102 8.60 -8.20 9.63
N ASN A 103 7.91 -9.20 9.07
CA ASN A 103 8.36 -9.94 7.88
C ASN A 103 7.84 -9.31 6.56
N LEU A 104 6.94 -8.33 6.67
CA LEU A 104 6.29 -7.61 5.58
C LEU A 104 6.81 -6.17 5.47
N VAL A 105 7.24 -5.59 6.59
CA VAL A 105 7.86 -4.26 6.68
C VAL A 105 9.34 -4.44 6.99
N LYS A 106 10.20 -4.26 5.98
CA LYS A 106 11.66 -4.41 6.08
C LYS A 106 12.24 -3.39 7.07
N LYS A 107 11.72 -2.16 7.07
CA LYS A 107 12.16 -1.10 7.96
C LYS A 107 11.00 -0.20 8.36
N TYR A 108 10.86 0.01 9.66
CA TYR A 108 9.90 0.94 10.23
C TYR A 108 10.49 2.35 10.23
N ILE A 109 9.91 3.23 9.42
CA ILE A 109 10.31 4.65 9.34
C ILE A 109 9.32 5.51 10.15
N GLN A 110 9.74 6.67 10.62
CA GLN A 110 8.88 7.69 11.24
C GLN A 110 9.14 9.03 10.54
N ARG A 111 8.72 9.14 9.29
CA ARG A 111 8.97 10.30 8.44
C ARG A 111 7.74 10.62 7.60
N ASP A 112 7.60 11.89 7.25
CA ASP A 112 6.58 12.44 6.35
C ASP A 112 5.12 12.28 6.79
N LEU A 113 4.84 11.77 8.01
CA LEU A 113 3.47 11.62 8.52
C LEU A 113 2.75 12.97 8.62
N ASP A 114 3.46 13.99 9.10
CA ASP A 114 3.01 15.36 9.28
C ASP A 114 2.46 16.01 8.01
N LYS A 115 2.93 15.57 6.83
CA LYS A 115 2.45 16.04 5.53
C LYS A 115 1.06 15.52 5.17
N PHE A 116 0.62 14.49 5.87
CA PHE A 116 -0.66 13.80 5.66
C PHE A 116 -1.61 13.95 6.85
N VAL A 117 -1.37 14.90 7.76
CA VAL A 117 -2.26 15.21 8.88
C VAL A 117 -3.10 16.45 8.54
N LEU A 118 -4.42 16.32 8.66
CA LEU A 118 -5.32 17.47 8.58
C LEU A 118 -5.18 18.32 9.85
N LYS A 119 -4.98 19.62 9.67
CA LYS A 119 -4.83 20.58 10.78
C LYS A 119 -6.16 21.00 11.40
N ASP A 120 -7.22 20.93 10.62
CA ASP A 120 -8.58 21.31 11.02
C ASP A 120 -9.46 20.06 11.12
N PHE A 121 -10.48 20.13 11.97
CA PHE A 121 -11.46 19.04 12.11
C PHE A 121 -12.31 18.95 10.84
N VAL A 122 -12.20 17.81 10.14
CA VAL A 122 -12.94 17.55 8.92
C VAL A 122 -13.89 16.39 9.15
N ILE A 123 -15.18 16.66 9.01
CA ILE A 123 -16.21 15.62 8.97
C ILE A 123 -16.18 15.01 7.57
N ASN A 124 -15.70 13.78 7.48
CA ASN A 124 -15.71 13.02 6.24
C ASN A 124 -16.25 11.61 6.51
N ASP A 125 -17.47 11.37 6.04
CA ASP A 125 -18.15 10.09 6.21
C ASP A 125 -17.78 9.07 5.12
N ALA A 126 -16.86 9.41 4.21
CA ALA A 126 -16.43 8.49 3.17
C ALA A 126 -15.70 7.29 3.77
N MET A 127 -16.19 6.10 3.45
CA MET A 127 -15.59 4.83 3.77
C MET A 127 -15.27 4.11 2.47
N TYR A 128 -13.98 3.92 2.20
CA TYR A 128 -13.55 3.10 1.08
C TYR A 128 -13.57 1.62 1.48
N PRO A 129 -13.68 0.70 0.50
CA PRO A 129 -13.65 -0.73 0.79
C PRO A 129 -12.38 -1.11 1.56
N GLU A 130 -12.50 -1.92 2.59
CA GLU A 130 -11.36 -2.41 3.38
C GLU A 130 -11.08 -3.86 2.99
N TYR A 131 -9.85 -4.19 2.60
CA TYR A 131 -9.47 -5.55 2.23
C TYR A 131 -8.67 -6.20 3.35
N ILE A 132 -9.11 -7.37 3.80
CA ILE A 132 -8.56 -8.08 4.95
C ILE A 132 -7.76 -9.29 4.46
N TYR A 133 -6.55 -9.44 5.01
CA TYR A 133 -5.62 -10.50 4.67
C TYR A 133 -5.14 -11.22 5.93
N LYS A 134 -4.95 -12.53 5.83
CA LYS A 134 -4.24 -13.32 6.85
C LYS A 134 -2.75 -13.36 6.55
N ILE A 135 -1.93 -13.10 7.56
CA ILE A 135 -0.48 -13.19 7.47
C ILE A 135 -0.05 -14.65 7.63
N LYS A 136 0.76 -15.15 6.69
CA LYS A 136 1.42 -16.45 6.76
C LYS A 136 2.91 -16.31 6.41
N GLY A 137 3.74 -16.09 7.42
CA GLY A 137 5.17 -15.81 7.22
C GLY A 137 5.35 -14.48 6.49
N GLU A 138 5.86 -14.55 5.26
CA GLU A 138 6.06 -13.38 4.38
C GLU A 138 4.91 -13.19 3.38
N ASN A 139 3.91 -14.08 3.41
CA ASN A 139 2.80 -14.08 2.46
C ASN A 139 1.51 -13.50 3.07
N LEU A 140 0.68 -12.94 2.20
CA LEU A 140 -0.65 -12.43 2.52
C LEU A 140 -1.70 -13.23 1.76
N ILE A 141 -2.68 -13.75 2.49
CA ILE A 141 -3.80 -14.50 1.90
C ILE A 141 -5.06 -13.68 2.10
N PHE A 142 -5.68 -13.26 1.01
CA PHE A 142 -6.96 -12.55 1.05
C PHE A 142 -8.00 -13.37 1.82
N LYS A 143 -8.72 -12.70 2.72
CA LYS A 143 -9.73 -13.32 3.59
C LYS A 143 -11.12 -12.80 3.31
N ASP A 144 -11.25 -11.49 3.32
CA ASP A 144 -12.54 -10.84 3.19
C ASP A 144 -12.38 -9.38 2.75
N SER A 145 -13.50 -8.73 2.47
CA SER A 145 -13.57 -7.31 2.22
C SER A 145 -14.81 -6.71 2.86
N ILE A 146 -14.65 -5.58 3.51
CA ILE A 146 -15.76 -4.76 3.99
C ILE A 146 -16.10 -3.76 2.89
N ARG A 147 -17.39 -3.67 2.55
CA ARG A 147 -17.86 -2.70 1.55
C ARG A 147 -17.80 -1.29 2.13
N GLY A 148 -17.27 -0.37 1.34
CA GLY A 148 -17.36 1.06 1.61
C GLY A 148 -18.73 1.64 1.26
N ASN A 149 -18.94 2.91 1.61
CA ASN A 149 -20.14 3.69 1.25
C ASN A 149 -19.90 4.66 0.07
N VAL A 150 -18.66 4.75 -0.44
CA VAL A 150 -18.34 5.55 -1.62
C VAL A 150 -18.78 4.79 -2.87
N HIS A 151 -19.78 5.34 -3.58
CA HIS A 151 -20.18 4.83 -4.88
C HIS A 151 -19.13 5.20 -5.94
N ARG A 152 -18.75 4.23 -6.78
CA ARG A 152 -17.79 4.40 -7.87
C ARG A 152 -18.46 4.90 -9.14
#